data_AF-A0A0C1H7Q5-F1
#
_entry.id   AF-A0A0C1H7Q5-F1
#
_cell.length_a   1.000
_cell.length_b   1.000
_cell.length_c   1.000
_cell.angle_alpha   90.00
_cell.angle_beta   90.00
_cell.angle_gamma   90.00
#
_symmetry.space_group_name_H-M   'P 1'
#
loop_
_entity.id
_entity.type
_entity.pdbx_description
1 polymer ?
#
loop_
_entity_poly.entity_id
_entity_poly.type
_entity_poly.pdbx_seq_one_letter_code
_entity_poly.pdbx_strand_id
1 'polypeptide(L)'
;MNCGDLQTLDITTLQKLFGSRAWNLYKLCRGIDHRFVISDRIRKSLSVESTFLEDLNNLELCYQEIPNLIERLMIRYEKISNQYYKKKPFIKIKFADFTTTTVENTFFKAFDLETYQTLIRIGWERKKAPVRLLGLGMSLSLEEEIQLTLF
;
A
#
# COMPACT_ATOMS: atom_id res chain seq x y z
N MET A 1 -7.76 25.43 -11.32
CA MET A 1 -6.52 25.95 -10.75
C MET A 1 -5.35 25.32 -11.51
N ASN A 2 -4.55 26.14 -12.19
CA ASN A 2 -3.37 25.75 -12.97
C ASN A 2 -2.09 26.28 -12.30
N CYS A 3 -0.91 26.07 -12.90
CA CYS A 3 0.35 26.56 -12.34
C CYS A 3 0.40 28.10 -12.22
N GLY A 4 -0.14 28.83 -13.21
CA GLY A 4 -0.22 30.29 -13.18
C GLY A 4 -1.04 30.80 -11.99
N ASP A 5 -2.18 30.16 -11.71
CA ASP A 5 -3.03 30.49 -10.56
C ASP A 5 -2.29 30.30 -9.22
N LEU A 6 -1.37 29.33 -9.13
CA LEU A 6 -0.57 29.08 -7.91
C LEU A 6 0.62 30.03 -7.77
N GLN A 7 1.14 30.56 -8.88
CA GLN A 7 2.25 31.51 -8.87
C GLN A 7 1.84 32.88 -8.30
N THR A 8 0.55 33.24 -8.37
CA THR A 8 0.03 34.50 -7.80
C THR A 8 -0.19 34.43 -6.30
N LEU A 9 -0.18 33.23 -5.71
CA LEU A 9 -0.39 33.03 -4.28
C LEU A 9 0.93 33.06 -3.51
N ASP A 10 0.88 33.67 -2.33
CA ASP A 10 1.96 33.64 -1.35
C ASP A 10 1.98 32.29 -0.60
N ILE A 11 3.11 31.99 0.04
CA ILE A 11 3.30 30.70 0.72
C ILE A 11 2.29 30.51 1.88
N THR A 12 1.87 31.58 2.54
CA THR A 12 0.92 31.52 3.66
C THR A 12 -0.46 31.06 3.18
N THR A 13 -0.93 31.59 2.06
CA THR A 13 -2.21 31.17 1.45
C THR A 13 -2.13 29.73 0.96
N LEU A 14 -1.01 29.35 0.33
CA LEU A 14 -0.81 27.96 -0.09
C LEU A 14 -0.76 27.00 1.11
N GLN A 15 -0.17 27.37 2.24
CA GLN A 15 -0.17 26.55 3.45
C GLN A 15 -1.56 26.33 4.01
N LYS A 16 -2.42 27.36 4.01
CA LYS A 16 -3.83 27.21 4.42
C LYS A 16 -4.61 26.25 3.51
N LEU A 17 -4.35 26.30 2.20
CA LEU A 17 -5.07 25.49 1.22
C LEU A 17 -4.53 24.06 1.08
N PHE A 18 -3.21 23.88 1.17
CA PHE A 18 -2.53 22.64 0.80
C PHE A 18 -1.65 22.04 1.93
N GLY A 19 -1.59 22.68 3.09
CA GLY A 19 -0.88 22.20 4.27
C GLY A 19 0.60 21.94 3.99
N SER A 20 1.07 20.75 4.38
CA SER A 20 2.48 20.34 4.25
C SER A 20 2.98 20.31 2.80
N ARG A 21 2.10 20.23 1.80
CA ARG A 21 2.47 20.21 0.38
C ARG A 21 2.69 21.60 -0.21
N ALA A 22 2.29 22.66 0.51
CA ALA A 22 2.34 24.03 0.03
C ALA A 22 3.72 24.45 -0.45
N TRP A 23 4.77 24.09 0.31
CA TRP A 23 6.13 24.43 -0.06
C TRP A 23 6.59 23.77 -1.36
N ASN A 24 6.23 22.50 -1.56
CA ASN A 24 6.53 21.79 -2.80
C ASN A 24 5.77 22.40 -3.97
N LEU A 25 4.48 22.71 -3.80
CA LEU A 25 3.67 23.35 -4.85
C LEU A 25 4.21 24.74 -5.22
N TYR A 26 4.58 25.56 -4.23
CA TYR A 26 5.16 26.88 -4.45
C TYR A 26 6.42 26.83 -5.32
N LYS A 27 7.30 25.86 -5.09
CA LYS A 27 8.53 25.64 -5.86
C LYS A 27 8.23 25.09 -7.26
N LEU A 28 7.44 24.01 -7.34
CA LEU A 28 7.13 23.33 -8.60
C LEU A 28 6.40 24.23 -9.59
N CYS A 29 5.41 25.02 -9.13
CA CYS A 29 4.72 25.95 -10.03
C CYS A 29 5.65 27.05 -10.57
N ARG A 30 6.80 27.31 -9.94
CA ARG A 30 7.83 28.28 -10.39
C ARG A 30 9.01 27.60 -11.10
N GLY A 31 8.88 26.33 -11.48
CA GLY A 31 9.93 25.58 -12.16
C GLY A 31 11.13 25.22 -11.27
N ILE A 32 11.01 25.36 -9.95
CA ILE A 32 12.08 25.03 -9.00
C ILE A 32 11.92 23.57 -8.58
N ASP A 33 12.74 22.68 -9.14
CA ASP A 33 12.82 21.28 -8.76
C ASP A 33 14.29 20.84 -8.64
N HIS A 34 14.75 20.69 -7.40
CA HIS A 34 16.13 20.28 -7.08
C HIS A 34 16.24 18.78 -6.80
N ARG A 35 15.23 17.98 -7.16
CA ARG A 35 15.29 16.53 -6.93
C ARG A 35 16.36 15.93 -7.82
N PHE A 36 17.32 15.24 -7.21
CA PHE A 36 18.32 14.47 -7.92
C PHE A 36 17.69 13.32 -8.70
N VAL A 37 18.28 13.00 -9.84
CA VAL A 37 17.99 11.75 -10.54
C VAL A 37 18.58 10.62 -9.72
N ILE A 38 17.73 9.69 -9.28
CA ILE A 38 18.13 8.50 -8.53
C ILE A 38 18.10 7.32 -9.51
N SER A 39 19.27 6.76 -9.84
CA SER A 39 19.42 5.59 -10.72
C SER A 39 18.82 4.33 -10.11
N ASP A 40 18.99 4.15 -8.80
CA ASP A 40 18.64 2.94 -8.08
C ASP A 40 17.41 3.15 -7.19
N ARG A 41 16.25 2.68 -7.67
CA ARG A 41 15.01 2.75 -6.91
C ARG A 41 14.89 1.53 -5.98
N ILE A 42 15.16 1.74 -4.70
CA ILE A 42 14.90 0.73 -3.66
C ILE A 42 13.40 0.43 -3.63
N ARG A 43 13.05 -0.85 -3.79
CA ARG A 43 11.68 -1.31 -3.73
C ARG A 43 11.21 -1.35 -2.28
N LYS A 44 10.11 -0.65 -1.97
CA LYS A 44 9.55 -0.59 -0.60
C LYS A 44 8.49 -1.66 -0.32
N SER A 45 7.87 -2.21 -1.36
CA SER A 45 6.82 -3.22 -1.22
C SER A 45 6.68 -4.07 -2.47
N LEU A 46 6.12 -5.26 -2.27
CA LEU A 46 5.73 -6.21 -3.31
C LEU A 46 4.29 -6.64 -3.05
N SER A 47 3.45 -6.63 -4.08
CA SER A 47 2.04 -7.04 -3.96
C SER A 47 1.53 -7.72 -5.22
N VAL A 48 0.44 -8.45 -5.05
CA VAL A 48 -0.41 -8.99 -6.13
C VAL A 48 -1.84 -8.59 -5.87
N GLU A 49 -2.60 -8.38 -6.94
CA GLU A 49 -4.02 -8.06 -6.86
C GLU A 49 -4.81 -8.87 -7.90
N SER A 50 -6.09 -9.10 -7.59
CA SER A 50 -7.09 -9.69 -8.46
C SER A 50 -8.30 -8.76 -8.48
N THR A 51 -8.74 -8.37 -9.67
CA THR A 51 -10.04 -7.72 -9.88
C THR A 51 -11.02 -8.80 -10.33
N PHE A 52 -12.14 -8.93 -9.62
CA PHE A 52 -13.11 -9.99 -9.86
C PHE A 52 -14.15 -9.54 -10.91
N LEU A 53 -14.62 -10.50 -11.71
CA LEU A 53 -15.69 -10.26 -12.69
C LEU A 53 -17.02 -9.97 -11.97
N GLU A 54 -17.32 -10.79 -10.96
CA GLU A 54 -18.41 -10.59 -10.02
C GLU A 54 -17.83 -10.21 -8.66
N ASP A 55 -18.46 -9.24 -7.98
CA ASP A 55 -17.99 -8.78 -6.68
C ASP A 55 -18.18 -9.89 -5.62
N LEU A 56 -17.20 -10.06 -4.73
CA LEU A 56 -17.27 -11.02 -3.64
C LEU A 56 -18.21 -10.48 -2.55
N ASN A 57 -19.37 -11.11 -2.40
CA ASN A 57 -20.45 -10.59 -1.57
C ASN A 57 -20.30 -10.85 -0.06
N ASN A 58 -19.40 -11.74 0.35
CA ASN A 58 -19.17 -12.09 1.74
C ASN A 58 -17.68 -12.37 2.02
N LEU A 59 -17.35 -12.47 3.31
CA LEU A 59 -15.99 -12.66 3.77
C LEU A 59 -15.44 -14.05 3.42
N GLU A 60 -16.30 -15.07 3.39
CA GLU A 60 -15.96 -16.45 3.05
C GLU A 60 -15.44 -16.57 1.62
N LEU A 61 -16.12 -15.94 0.66
CA LEU A 61 -15.63 -15.83 -0.73
C LEU A 61 -14.28 -15.14 -0.79
N CYS A 62 -14.07 -14.11 0.03
CA CYS A 62 -12.77 -13.45 0.10
C CYS A 62 -11.67 -14.36 0.66
N TYR A 63 -11.98 -15.24 1.63
CA TYR A 63 -11.02 -16.21 2.16
C TYR A 63 -10.61 -17.27 1.15
N GLN A 64 -11.51 -17.68 0.25
CA GLN A 64 -11.21 -18.66 -0.80
C GLN A 64 -10.15 -18.14 -1.79
N GLU A 65 -10.07 -16.82 -1.99
CA GLU A 65 -9.10 -16.20 -2.89
C GLU A 65 -7.70 -16.03 -2.29
N ILE A 66 -7.57 -16.08 -0.96
CA ILE A 66 -6.30 -15.81 -0.27
C ILE A 66 -5.19 -16.80 -0.63
N PRO A 67 -5.39 -18.14 -0.60
CA PRO A 67 -4.33 -19.09 -0.91
C PRO A 67 -3.66 -18.84 -2.26
N ASN A 68 -4.46 -18.64 -3.31
CA ASN A 68 -3.97 -18.33 -4.67
C ASN A 68 -3.18 -17.01 -4.70
N LEU A 69 -3.66 -15.97 -4.01
CA LEU A 69 -2.94 -14.70 -3.91
C LEU A 69 -1.62 -14.83 -3.14
N ILE A 70 -1.56 -15.64 -2.08
CA ILE A 70 -0.32 -15.90 -1.34
C ILE A 70 0.69 -16.60 -2.26
N GLU A 71 0.29 -17.65 -2.97
CA GLU A 71 1.17 -18.37 -3.89
C GLU A 71 1.76 -17.43 -4.95
N ARG A 72 0.91 -16.63 -5.62
CA ARG A 72 1.35 -15.64 -6.60
C ARG A 72 2.27 -14.56 -6.01
N LEU A 73 2.04 -14.18 -4.76
CA LEU A 73 2.90 -13.23 -4.05
C LEU A 73 4.27 -13.83 -3.74
N MET A 74 4.31 -15.08 -3.28
CA MET A 74 5.54 -15.80 -2.94
C MET A 74 6.39 -16.07 -4.19
N ILE A 75 5.79 -16.52 -5.30
CA ILE A 75 6.48 -16.67 -6.59
C ILE A 75 7.12 -15.35 -7.05
N ARG A 76 6.45 -14.22 -6.80
CA ARG A 76 7.02 -12.90 -7.11
C ARG A 76 8.15 -12.51 -6.15
N TYR A 77 8.06 -12.91 -4.89
CA TYR A 77 9.07 -12.61 -3.87
C TYR A 77 10.36 -13.39 -4.12
N GLU A 78 10.28 -14.66 -4.52
CA GLU A 78 11.45 -15.49 -4.86
C GLU A 78 12.36 -14.83 -5.90
N LYS A 79 11.80 -14.07 -6.84
CA LYS A 79 12.57 -13.34 -7.87
C LYS A 79 13.45 -12.22 -7.30
N ILE A 80 13.17 -11.77 -6.08
CA ILE A 80 13.83 -10.63 -5.44
C ILE A 80 14.38 -10.96 -4.04
N SER A 81 14.23 -12.21 -3.58
CA SER A 81 14.55 -12.62 -2.21
C SER A 81 16.04 -12.51 -1.87
N ASN A 82 16.91 -12.50 -2.88
CA ASN A 82 18.36 -12.32 -2.69
C ASN A 82 18.76 -10.88 -2.37
N GLN A 83 17.85 -9.92 -2.53
CA GLN A 83 18.12 -8.48 -2.37
C GLN A 83 17.25 -7.84 -1.27
N TYR A 84 16.12 -8.47 -0.93
CA TYR A 84 15.13 -7.88 -0.05
C TYR A 84 14.65 -8.90 0.97
N TYR A 85 14.46 -8.43 2.19
CA TYR A 85 13.81 -9.15 3.27
C TYR A 85 12.34 -8.75 3.37
N LYS A 86 11.49 -9.70 3.78
CA LYS A 86 10.07 -9.44 4.07
C LYS A 86 9.96 -8.71 5.40
N LYS A 87 9.21 -7.61 5.43
CA LYS A 87 9.08 -6.76 6.62
C LYS A 87 7.70 -6.88 7.29
N LYS A 88 6.63 -6.46 6.60
CA LYS A 88 5.26 -6.52 7.13
C LYS A 88 4.25 -6.91 6.07
N PRO A 89 3.32 -7.84 6.35
CA PRO A 89 2.21 -8.15 5.47
C PRO A 89 1.17 -7.02 5.48
N PHE A 90 0.51 -6.83 4.35
CA PHE A 90 -0.64 -5.95 4.22
C PHE A 90 -1.66 -6.50 3.24
N ILE A 91 -2.89 -6.04 3.37
CA ILE A 91 -3.96 -6.29 2.42
C ILE A 91 -4.58 -4.99 1.95
N LYS A 92 -5.03 -5.00 0.70
CA LYS A 92 -5.76 -3.91 0.06
C LYS A 92 -7.09 -4.46 -0.44
N ILE A 93 -8.17 -3.83 -0.03
CA ILE A 93 -9.53 -4.18 -0.42
C ILE A 93 -10.12 -2.98 -1.14
N LYS A 94 -10.65 -3.20 -2.34
CA LYS A 94 -11.46 -2.22 -3.05
C LYS A 94 -12.88 -2.75 -3.13
N PHE A 95 -13.81 -1.96 -2.61
CA PHE A 95 -15.23 -2.32 -2.57
C PHE A 95 -15.93 -2.02 -3.90
N ALA A 96 -17.16 -2.52 -4.06
CA ALA A 96 -17.98 -2.32 -5.26
C ALA A 96 -18.21 -0.84 -5.62
N ASP A 97 -18.25 0.04 -4.62
CA ASP A 97 -18.36 1.49 -4.81
C ASP A 97 -17.00 2.19 -5.03
N PHE A 98 -15.96 1.43 -5.38
CA PHE A 98 -14.61 1.89 -5.70
C PHE A 98 -13.83 2.52 -4.54
N THR A 99 -14.40 2.63 -3.34
CA THR A 99 -13.63 2.98 -2.14
C THR A 99 -12.60 1.90 -1.82
N THR A 100 -11.47 2.29 -1.24
CA THR A 100 -10.36 1.37 -0.94
C THR A 100 -10.00 1.47 0.53
N THR A 101 -9.68 0.34 1.15
CA THR A 101 -9.06 0.26 2.48
C THR A 101 -7.80 -0.59 2.39
N THR A 102 -6.76 -0.15 3.09
CA THR A 102 -5.54 -0.95 3.29
C THR A 102 -5.43 -1.26 4.78
N VAL A 103 -5.11 -2.51 5.09
CA VAL A 103 -4.80 -2.95 6.45
C VAL A 103 -3.40 -3.54 6.43
N GLU A 104 -2.55 -2.97 7.26
CA GLU A 104 -1.25 -3.52 7.61
C GLU A 104 -1.27 -3.84 9.10
N ASN A 105 -0.46 -4.82 9.51
CA ASN A 105 -0.27 -5.09 10.93
C ASN A 105 1.21 -5.25 11.23
N THR A 106 1.68 -4.53 12.24
CA THR A 106 3.08 -4.58 12.69
C THR A 106 3.36 -5.76 13.63
N PHE A 107 2.31 -6.32 14.26
CA PHE A 107 2.41 -7.45 15.18
C PHE A 107 2.46 -8.81 14.46
N PHE A 108 1.81 -8.94 13.30
CA PHE A 108 1.93 -10.15 12.48
C PHE A 108 3.16 -10.05 11.58
N LYS A 109 4.17 -10.87 11.86
CA LYS A 109 5.37 -11.00 11.02
C LYS A 109 5.34 -12.22 10.10
N ALA A 110 4.35 -13.10 10.26
CA ALA A 110 4.17 -14.25 9.39
C ALA A 110 3.54 -13.84 8.06
N PHE A 111 3.84 -14.60 7.01
CA PHE A 111 3.32 -14.41 5.66
C PHE A 111 2.49 -15.63 5.24
N ASP A 112 1.63 -16.09 6.16
CA ASP A 112 0.83 -17.29 6.04
C ASP A 112 -0.66 -16.98 5.87
N LEU A 113 -1.44 -18.05 5.68
CA LEU A 113 -2.88 -17.98 5.45
C LEU A 113 -3.62 -17.27 6.60
N GLU A 114 -3.31 -17.63 7.84
CA GLU A 114 -3.98 -17.08 9.03
C GLU A 114 -3.76 -15.57 9.16
N THR A 115 -2.54 -15.10 8.88
CA THR A 115 -2.23 -13.68 8.90
C THR A 115 -3.06 -12.90 7.89
N TYR A 116 -3.10 -13.35 6.63
CA TYR A 116 -3.87 -12.66 5.60
C TYR A 116 -5.38 -12.77 5.81
N GLN A 117 -5.88 -13.90 6.35
CA GLN A 117 -7.28 -14.04 6.78
C GLN A 117 -7.64 -13.06 7.90
N THR A 118 -6.74 -12.85 8.85
CA THR A 118 -6.94 -11.86 9.91
C THR A 118 -6.97 -10.43 9.35
N LEU A 119 -6.02 -10.09 8.47
CA LEU A 119 -5.96 -8.77 7.83
C LEU A 119 -7.20 -8.47 6.99
N ILE A 120 -7.67 -9.43 6.19
CA ILE A 120 -8.87 -9.23 5.37
C ILE A 120 -10.10 -9.03 6.23
N ARG A 121 -10.25 -9.80 7.33
CA ARG A 121 -11.38 -9.66 8.24
C ARG A 121 -11.43 -8.25 8.82
N ILE A 122 -10.30 -7.76 9.32
CA ILE A 122 -10.19 -6.39 9.84
C ILE A 122 -10.55 -5.35 8.76
N GLY A 123 -10.07 -5.55 7.53
CA GLY A 123 -10.33 -4.63 6.43
C GLY A 123 -11.77 -4.62 5.97
N TRP A 124 -12.38 -5.80 5.86
CA TRP A 124 -13.75 -5.99 5.44
C TRP A 124 -14.73 -5.45 6.50
N GLU A 125 -14.47 -5.69 7.79
CA GLU A 125 -15.29 -5.20 8.91
C GLU A 125 -15.44 -3.67 8.95
N ARG A 126 -14.50 -2.92 8.36
CA ARG A 126 -14.59 -1.44 8.26
C ARG A 126 -15.78 -0.97 7.42
N LYS A 127 -16.31 -1.82 6.55
CA LYS A 127 -17.38 -1.45 5.62
C LYS A 127 -18.48 -2.48 5.45
N LYS A 128 -18.15 -3.77 5.52
CA LYS A 128 -19.07 -4.90 5.35
C LYS A 128 -19.82 -4.83 4.02
N ALA A 129 -19.09 -4.53 2.94
CA ALA A 129 -19.63 -4.36 1.60
C ALA A 129 -18.97 -5.35 0.61
N PRO A 130 -19.60 -5.60 -0.55
CA PRO A 130 -19.02 -6.45 -1.59
C PRO A 130 -17.65 -5.95 -2.06
N VAL A 131 -16.73 -6.90 -2.29
CA VAL A 131 -15.33 -6.65 -2.66
C VAL A 131 -15.14 -6.86 -4.16
N ARG A 132 -14.70 -5.82 -4.86
CA ARG A 132 -14.44 -5.84 -6.30
C ARG A 132 -13.00 -6.23 -6.65
N LEU A 133 -12.06 -5.86 -5.78
CA LEU A 133 -10.64 -6.20 -5.93
C LEU A 133 -10.03 -6.49 -4.58
N LEU A 134 -9.26 -7.58 -4.54
CA LEU A 134 -8.46 -7.98 -3.40
C LEU A 134 -6.99 -8.03 -3.78
N GLY A 135 -6.13 -7.43 -2.94
CA GLY A 135 -4.69 -7.49 -3.12
C GLY A 135 -3.96 -7.81 -1.83
N LEU A 136 -3.00 -8.73 -1.90
CA LEU A 136 -2.08 -9.07 -0.81
C LEU A 136 -0.70 -8.48 -1.11
N GLY A 137 0.04 -8.13 -0.08
CA GLY A 137 1.42 -7.71 -0.26
C GLY A 137 2.25 -7.74 1.00
N MET A 138 3.53 -7.45 0.82
CA MET A 138 4.51 -7.29 1.87
C MET A 138 5.34 -6.03 1.65
N SER A 139 5.66 -5.33 2.72
CA SER A 139 6.74 -4.34 2.71
C SER A 139 8.10 -5.04 2.70
N LEU A 140 9.09 -4.35 2.15
CA LEU A 140 10.44 -4.88 1.94
C LEU A 140 11.48 -4.02 2.67
N SER A 141 12.57 -4.64 3.08
CA SER A 141 13.77 -3.98 3.61
C SER A 141 15.03 -4.54 2.95
N LEU A 142 16.09 -3.73 2.90
CA LEU A 142 17.43 -4.19 2.49
C LEU A 142 18.17 -4.89 3.64
N GLU A 143 17.79 -4.58 4.87
CA GLU A 143 18.35 -5.15 6.08
C GLU A 143 17.40 -6.20 6.66
N GLU A 144 17.99 -7.25 7.23
CA GLU A 144 17.26 -8.23 8.01
C GLU A 144 16.83 -7.60 9.34
N GLU A 145 15.53 -7.45 9.57
CA GLU A 145 15.03 -7.00 10.87
C GLU A 145 15.16 -8.14 11.90
N ILE A 146 16.32 -8.22 12.56
CA ILE A 146 16.55 -9.15 13.67
C ILE A 146 15.57 -8.81 14.80
N GLN A 147 14.76 -9.79 15.17
CA GLN A 147 13.74 -9.63 16.21
C GLN A 147 14.40 -9.59 17.59
N LEU A 148 14.36 -8.41 18.23
CA LEU A 148 14.48 -8.32 19.69
C LEU A 148 13.19 -8.90 20.27
N THR A 149 13.21 -10.18 20.67
CA THR A 149 12.24 -10.73 21.61
C THR A 149 12.42 -10.00 22.93
N LEU A 150 11.52 -9.06 23.24
CA LEU A 150 11.33 -8.63 24.62
C LEU A 150 10.62 -9.79 25.33
N PHE A 151 11.37 -10.43 26.22
CA PHE A 151 10.90 -11.42 27.19
C PHE A 151 9.81 -10.85 28.09
#